data_AF-A0AAV5X0B0-F1
#
_entry.id   AF-A0AAV5X0B0-F1
#
_cell.length_a   1.000
_cell.length_b   1.000
_cell.length_c   1.000
_cell.angle_alpha   90.00
_cell.angle_beta   90.00
_cell.angle_gamma   90.00
#
_symmetry.space_group_name_H-M   'P 1'
#
loop_
_entity.id
_entity.type
_entity.pdbx_description
1 polymer ?
#
loop_
_entity_poly.entity_id
_entity_poly.type
_entity_poly.pdbx_seq_one_letter_code
_entity_poly.pdbx_strand_id
1 'polypeptide(L)'
;MRHDENGHVVEIGARTRTIPPALRRALHHRDRGCRFPGCGSRFAEGHHLRHWAHGGPTTLSNLALLCRRHHRAVHEEGYQVARRPDGSLRFSRPDGRPLPELPPPVPVPADPMGVLRTRHDSQGLRITARTACPGWLGERLDLGWAIDVLHPLAQGSRASSPLEDR
;
A
#
# COMPACT_ATOMS: atom_id res chain seq x y z
N MET A 1 31.72 -13.97 4.96
CA MET A 1 31.65 -12.92 3.93
C MET A 1 32.47 -13.41 2.75
N ARG A 2 32.05 -13.13 1.52
CA ARG A 2 32.79 -13.45 0.30
C ARG A 2 33.38 -12.17 -0.25
N HIS A 3 34.63 -12.21 -0.70
CA HIS A 3 35.35 -11.08 -1.28
C HIS A 3 35.65 -11.35 -2.76
N ASP A 4 35.82 -10.30 -3.55
CA ASP A 4 36.40 -10.41 -4.90
C ASP A 4 37.94 -10.48 -4.85
N GLU A 5 38.56 -10.58 -6.01
CA GLU A 5 40.03 -10.65 -6.18
C GLU A 5 40.75 -9.39 -5.63
N ASN A 6 40.04 -8.27 -5.51
CA ASN A 6 40.55 -7.00 -4.99
C ASN A 6 40.25 -6.81 -3.49
N GLY A 7 39.63 -7.81 -2.83
CA GLY A 7 39.28 -7.76 -1.42
C GLY A 7 37.97 -7.05 -1.09
N HIS A 8 37.19 -6.59 -2.08
CA HIS A 8 35.88 -5.98 -1.83
C HIS A 8 34.86 -7.03 -1.44
N VAL A 9 34.01 -6.71 -0.46
CA VAL A 9 32.93 -7.61 -0.02
C VAL A 9 31.88 -7.72 -1.13
N VAL A 10 31.77 -8.89 -1.74
CA VAL A 10 30.75 -9.21 -2.76
C VAL A 10 29.51 -9.87 -2.16
N GLU A 11 29.64 -10.53 -1.01
CA GLU A 11 28.51 -11.23 -0.40
C GLU A 11 28.60 -11.32 1.12
N ILE A 12 27.47 -11.03 1.76
CA ILE A 12 27.29 -11.18 3.20
C ILE A 12 26.25 -12.26 3.42
N GLY A 13 26.59 -13.24 4.25
CA GLY A 13 25.69 -14.34 4.58
C GLY A 13 26.00 -14.99 5.92
N ALA A 14 25.10 -15.85 6.35
CA ALA A 14 25.16 -16.61 7.60
C ALA A 14 24.80 -18.08 7.36
N ARG A 15 25.29 -18.97 8.24
CA ARG A 15 24.96 -20.40 8.21
C ARG A 15 23.71 -20.74 9.05
N THR A 16 22.96 -19.72 9.47
CA THR A 16 21.78 -19.85 10.33
C THR A 16 20.50 -19.70 9.52
N ARG A 17 19.41 -20.34 9.99
CA ARG A 17 18.07 -20.11 9.42
C ARG A 17 17.57 -18.70 9.67
N THR A 18 17.68 -18.28 10.92
CA THR A 18 17.29 -16.94 11.34
C THR A 18 18.25 -15.92 10.75
N ILE A 19 17.68 -14.88 10.12
CA ILE A 19 18.44 -13.80 9.49
C ILE A 19 19.09 -12.95 10.60
N PRO A 20 20.43 -12.88 10.68
CA PRO A 20 21.09 -12.13 11.74
C PRO A 20 20.83 -10.62 11.67
N PRO A 21 20.94 -9.89 12.79
CA PRO A 21 20.63 -8.45 12.83
C PRO A 21 21.38 -7.60 11.79
N ALA A 22 22.67 -7.88 11.54
CA ALA A 22 23.45 -7.16 10.54
C ALA A 22 22.89 -7.33 9.12
N LEU A 23 22.54 -8.57 8.75
CA LEU A 23 21.96 -8.88 7.44
C LEU A 23 20.55 -8.29 7.31
N ARG A 24 19.77 -8.30 8.39
CA ARG A 24 18.46 -7.66 8.45
C ARG A 24 18.56 -6.14 8.22
N ARG A 25 19.55 -5.46 8.82
CA ARG A 25 19.80 -4.03 8.56
C ARG A 25 20.14 -3.77 7.10
N ALA A 26 21.02 -4.58 6.51
CA ALA A 26 21.37 -4.47 5.09
C ALA A 26 20.14 -4.66 4.18
N LEU A 27 19.26 -5.61 4.52
CA LEU A 27 17.99 -5.80 3.81
C LEU A 27 17.09 -4.58 3.88
N HIS A 28 16.86 -4.00 5.07
CA HIS A 28 16.04 -2.80 5.21
C HIS A 28 16.59 -1.61 4.43
N HIS A 29 17.92 -1.44 4.40
CA HIS A 29 18.56 -0.38 3.63
C HIS A 29 18.36 -0.56 2.11
N ARG A 30 18.59 -1.79 1.60
CA ARG A 30 18.46 -2.12 0.17
C ARG A 30 17.01 -2.10 -0.30
N ASP A 31 16.10 -2.69 0.48
CA ASP A 31 14.75 -2.98 0.02
C ASP A 31 13.73 -1.90 0.40
N ARG A 32 14.01 -1.09 1.43
CA ARG A 32 13.18 0.04 1.89
C ARG A 32 11.70 -0.29 2.23
N GLY A 33 11.33 -1.56 2.26
CA GLY A 33 9.98 -2.05 2.52
C GLY A 33 9.71 -3.39 1.83
N CYS A 34 8.46 -3.81 1.81
CA CYS A 34 8.04 -4.99 1.07
C CYS A 34 8.31 -4.80 -0.43
N ARG A 35 9.00 -5.76 -1.04
CA ARG A 35 9.38 -5.72 -2.47
C ARG A 35 8.32 -6.24 -3.43
N PHE A 36 7.20 -6.74 -2.92
CA PHE A 36 6.11 -7.20 -3.76
C PHE A 36 5.52 -6.02 -4.56
N PRO A 37 5.25 -6.16 -5.89
CA PRO A 37 4.83 -5.06 -6.73
C PRO A 37 3.62 -4.31 -6.17
N GLY A 38 3.73 -2.99 -6.04
CA GLY A 38 2.65 -2.11 -5.55
C GLY A 38 2.46 -2.10 -4.03
N CYS A 39 3.24 -2.86 -3.26
CA CYS A 39 3.15 -2.82 -1.81
C CYS A 39 3.96 -1.66 -1.22
N GLY A 40 3.32 -0.80 -0.42
CA GLY A 40 3.98 0.29 0.31
C GLY A 40 4.34 -0.05 1.77
N SER A 41 4.16 -1.29 2.22
CA SER A 41 4.38 -1.65 3.63
C SER A 41 5.85 -1.57 4.03
N ARG A 42 6.12 -0.90 5.16
CA ARG A 42 7.45 -0.87 5.80
C ARG A 42 7.64 -1.99 6.85
N PHE A 43 6.54 -2.61 7.28
CA PHE A 43 6.56 -3.76 8.19
C PHE A 43 6.79 -5.04 7.39
N ALA A 44 8.07 -5.37 7.19
CA ALA A 44 8.51 -6.48 6.36
C ALA A 44 9.60 -7.30 7.04
N GLU A 45 9.59 -8.59 6.73
CA GLU A 45 10.52 -9.61 7.21
C GLU A 45 11.32 -10.15 6.03
N GLY A 46 12.52 -10.66 6.29
CA GLY A 46 13.33 -11.25 5.24
C GLY A 46 12.82 -12.64 4.86
N HIS A 47 12.61 -12.82 3.57
CA HIS A 47 12.18 -14.06 2.93
C HIS A 47 13.32 -14.63 2.07
N HIS A 48 13.54 -15.94 2.15
CA HIS A 48 14.51 -16.65 1.32
C HIS A 48 13.92 -16.99 -0.05
N LEU A 49 14.51 -16.45 -1.13
CA LEU A 49 14.07 -16.67 -2.51
C LEU A 49 14.17 -18.16 -2.90
N ARG A 50 15.36 -18.76 -2.73
CA ARG A 50 15.47 -20.21 -2.59
C ARG A 50 15.21 -20.52 -1.13
N HIS A 51 14.10 -21.21 -0.83
CA HIS A 51 13.75 -21.55 0.54
C HIS A 51 14.90 -22.28 1.23
N TRP A 52 15.13 -21.95 2.49
CA TRP A 52 16.17 -22.62 3.27
C TRP A 52 15.84 -24.11 3.49
N ALA A 53 14.58 -24.51 3.63
CA ALA A 53 14.23 -25.95 3.64
C ALA A 53 14.73 -26.72 2.40
N HIS A 54 15.01 -26.01 1.28
CA HIS A 54 15.57 -26.57 0.04
C HIS A 54 17.05 -26.19 -0.17
N GLY A 55 17.80 -25.96 0.91
CA GLY A 55 19.24 -25.65 0.82
C GLY A 55 19.55 -24.20 0.42
N GLY A 56 18.58 -23.29 0.48
CA GLY A 56 18.78 -21.87 0.26
C GLY A 56 19.67 -21.22 1.32
N PRO A 57 20.77 -20.53 0.95
CA PRO A 57 21.65 -19.92 1.93
C PRO A 57 21.03 -18.64 2.49
N THR A 58 21.39 -18.27 3.71
CA THR A 58 21.02 -16.98 4.30
C THR A 58 22.02 -15.93 3.85
N THR A 59 21.90 -15.46 2.60
CA THR A 59 22.73 -14.39 2.02
C THR A 59 21.89 -13.20 1.60
N LEU A 60 22.51 -12.02 1.48
CA LEU A 60 21.80 -10.83 1.02
C LEU A 60 21.19 -11.05 -0.38
N SER A 61 21.89 -11.75 -1.27
CA SER A 61 21.46 -12.09 -2.63
C SER A 61 20.24 -13.03 -2.66
N ASN A 62 20.16 -13.98 -1.74
CA ASN A 62 19.05 -14.94 -1.62
C ASN A 62 17.89 -14.44 -0.75
N LEU A 63 17.97 -13.22 -0.21
CA LEU A 63 16.93 -12.66 0.65
C LEU A 63 16.21 -11.48 -0.01
N ALA A 64 14.94 -11.29 0.33
CA ALA A 64 14.15 -10.09 0.01
C ALA A 64 13.18 -9.76 1.14
N LEU A 65 12.88 -8.48 1.37
CA LEU A 65 11.85 -8.09 2.33
C LEU A 65 10.43 -8.29 1.78
N LEU A 66 9.59 -9.00 2.54
CA LEU A 66 8.17 -9.16 2.29
C LEU A 66 7.35 -8.88 3.56
N CYS A 67 6.21 -8.20 3.43
CA CYS A 67 5.27 -8.07 4.55
C CYS A 67 4.57 -9.40 4.83
N ARG A 68 3.96 -9.57 6.02
CA ARG A 68 3.27 -10.81 6.40
C ARG A 68 2.34 -11.37 5.33
N ARG A 69 1.53 -10.51 4.69
CA ARG A 69 0.61 -10.90 3.60
C ARG A 69 1.37 -11.49 2.41
N HIS A 70 2.34 -10.77 1.87
CA HIS A 70 3.06 -11.21 0.66
C HIS A 70 4.08 -12.31 0.97
N HIS A 71 4.55 -12.39 2.22
CA HIS A 71 5.37 -13.51 2.67
C HIS A 71 4.56 -14.81 2.60
N ARG A 72 3.31 -14.79 3.10
CA ARG A 72 2.37 -15.91 2.95
C ARG A 72 2.06 -16.21 1.48
N ALA A 73 1.79 -15.18 0.67
CA ALA A 73 1.47 -15.37 -0.74
C ALA A 73 2.55 -16.15 -1.49
N VAL A 74 3.83 -15.81 -1.25
CA VAL A 74 4.97 -16.49 -1.86
C VAL A 74 5.25 -17.86 -1.23
N HIS A 75 5.03 -18.00 0.09
CA HIS A 75 5.37 -19.23 0.80
C HIS A 75 4.30 -20.33 0.66
N GLU A 76 3.01 -19.97 0.56
CA GLU A 76 1.87 -20.89 0.67
C GLU A 76 0.91 -20.81 -0.51
N GLU A 77 0.74 -19.65 -1.15
CA GLU A 77 -0.32 -19.43 -2.13
C GLU A 77 0.16 -19.59 -3.59
N GLY A 78 1.39 -20.07 -3.79
CA GLY A 78 1.96 -20.39 -5.10
C GLY A 78 2.54 -19.21 -5.88
N TYR A 79 2.57 -18.00 -5.32
CA TYR A 79 3.31 -16.90 -5.95
C TYR A 79 4.80 -17.19 -5.95
N GLN A 80 5.47 -16.83 -7.04
CA GLN A 80 6.89 -17.08 -7.21
C GLN A 80 7.66 -15.76 -7.20
N VAL A 81 8.88 -15.80 -6.67
CA VAL A 81 9.80 -14.67 -6.69
C VAL A 81 11.18 -15.14 -7.13
N ALA A 82 11.78 -14.43 -8.08
CA ALA A 82 13.13 -14.71 -8.56
C ALA A 82 13.93 -13.41 -8.67
N ARG A 83 15.22 -13.47 -8.34
CA ARG A 83 16.15 -12.37 -8.59
C ARG A 83 16.74 -12.50 -9.99
N ARG A 84 16.67 -11.42 -10.76
CA ARG A 84 17.26 -11.33 -12.10
C ARG A 84 18.76 -10.99 -12.02
N PRO A 85 19.53 -11.19 -13.10
CA PRO A 85 20.95 -10.84 -13.16
C PRO A 85 21.23 -9.36 -12.87
N ASP A 86 20.30 -8.46 -13.23
CA ASP A 86 20.36 -7.02 -12.93
C ASP A 86 20.08 -6.68 -11.44
N GLY A 87 19.81 -7.69 -10.61
CA GLY A 87 19.49 -7.53 -9.20
C GLY A 87 18.03 -7.21 -8.90
N SER A 88 17.18 -6.96 -9.91
CA SER A 88 15.74 -6.73 -9.74
C SER A 88 15.01 -8.02 -9.36
N LEU A 89 13.83 -7.88 -8.74
CA LEU A 89 12.97 -9.03 -8.41
C LEU A 89 11.85 -9.15 -9.44
N ARG A 90 11.65 -10.35 -9.96
CA ARG A 90 10.49 -10.73 -10.78
C ARG A 90 9.55 -11.54 -9.91
N PHE A 91 8.30 -11.11 -9.84
CA PHE A 91 7.23 -11.88 -9.21
C PHE A 91 6.34 -12.48 -10.29
N SER A 92 5.87 -13.70 -10.05
CA SER A 92 4.90 -14.38 -10.90
C SER A 92 3.74 -14.88 -10.07
N ARG A 93 2.56 -14.93 -10.70
CA ARG A 93 1.34 -15.51 -10.15
C ARG A 93 1.45 -17.04 -10.05
N PRO A 94 0.52 -17.70 -9.35
CA PRO A 94 0.47 -19.16 -9.28
C PRO A 94 0.30 -19.86 -10.64
N ASP A 95 -0.29 -19.17 -11.62
CA ASP A 95 -0.42 -19.63 -13.01
C ASP A 95 0.87 -19.42 -13.85
N GLY A 96 1.96 -18.96 -13.23
CA GLY A 96 3.24 -18.68 -13.87
C GLY A 96 3.33 -17.34 -14.60
N ARG A 97 2.22 -16.59 -14.73
CA ARG A 97 2.25 -15.29 -15.43
C ARG A 97 3.00 -14.26 -14.59
N PRO A 98 3.92 -13.47 -15.18
CA PRO A 98 4.61 -12.43 -14.44
C PRO A 98 3.62 -11.35 -13.97
N LEU A 99 3.82 -10.83 -12.76
CA LEU A 99 3.11 -9.63 -12.33
C LEU A 99 3.57 -8.44 -13.19
N PRO A 100 2.65 -7.53 -13.54
CA PRO A 100 2.99 -6.34 -14.29
C PRO A 100 3.98 -5.49 -13.50
N GLU A 101 4.89 -4.84 -14.21
CA GLU A 101 5.76 -3.85 -13.60
C GLU A 101 4.91 -2.70 -13.07
N LEU A 102 5.26 -2.20 -11.88
CA LEU A 102 4.53 -1.07 -11.32
C LEU A 102 4.78 0.13 -12.23
N PRO A 103 3.74 0.82 -12.73
CA PRO A 103 3.97 2.05 -13.47
C PRO A 103 4.74 3.03 -12.58
N PRO A 104 5.59 3.89 -13.17
CA PRO A 104 6.28 4.91 -12.40
C PRO A 104 5.24 5.74 -11.63
N PRO A 105 5.55 6.16 -10.39
CA PRO A 105 4.65 7.01 -9.64
C PRO A 105 4.33 8.26 -10.48
N VAL A 106 3.05 8.61 -10.53
CA VAL A 106 2.61 9.81 -11.24
C VAL A 106 3.31 11.01 -10.60
N PRO A 107 3.92 11.92 -11.40
CA PRO A 107 4.54 13.12 -10.85
C PRO A 107 3.52 13.89 -10.02
N VAL A 108 3.87 14.13 -8.75
CA VAL A 108 3.08 14.98 -7.88
C VAL A 108 3.51 16.43 -8.15
N PRO A 109 2.59 17.35 -8.49
CA PRO A 109 2.92 18.76 -8.72
C PRO A 109 3.62 19.37 -7.50
N ALA A 110 4.46 20.38 -7.72
CA ALA A 110 5.13 21.09 -6.64
C ALA A 110 4.15 21.74 -5.65
N ASP A 111 2.99 22.18 -6.15
CA ASP A 111 1.84 22.63 -5.35
C ASP A 111 0.61 21.76 -5.63
N PRO A 112 0.46 20.60 -4.96
CA PRO A 112 -0.68 19.71 -5.16
C PRO A 112 -2.01 20.38 -4.79
N MET A 113 -1.99 21.23 -3.76
CA MET A 113 -3.19 21.88 -3.25
C MET A 113 -3.70 22.95 -4.21
N GLY A 114 -2.80 23.74 -4.80
CA GLY A 114 -3.14 24.69 -5.86
C GLY A 114 -3.77 24.02 -7.07
N VAL A 115 -3.17 22.92 -7.56
CA VAL A 115 -3.73 22.15 -8.69
C VAL A 115 -5.14 21.62 -8.36
N LEU A 116 -5.33 21.05 -7.17
CA LEU A 116 -6.65 20.58 -6.73
C LEU A 116 -7.67 21.71 -6.65
N ARG A 117 -7.29 22.88 -6.10
CA ARG A 117 -8.18 24.03 -5.98
C ARG A 117 -8.60 24.56 -7.36
N THR A 118 -7.67 24.76 -8.29
CA THR A 118 -7.99 25.17 -9.66
C THR A 118 -8.92 24.20 -10.36
N ARG A 119 -8.73 22.88 -10.13
CA ARG A 119 -9.62 21.85 -10.67
C ARG A 119 -11.03 21.91 -10.08
N HIS A 120 -11.14 22.15 -8.77
CA HIS A 120 -12.44 22.32 -8.13
C HIS A 120 -13.13 23.59 -8.63
N ASP A 121 -12.41 24.71 -8.72
CA ASP A 121 -12.93 25.99 -9.21
C ASP A 121 -13.44 25.88 -10.66
N SER A 122 -12.71 25.19 -11.54
CA SER A 122 -13.14 24.98 -12.93
C SER A 122 -14.38 24.08 -13.06
N GLN A 123 -14.64 23.26 -12.03
CA GLN A 123 -15.84 22.43 -11.91
C GLN A 123 -16.96 23.11 -11.11
N GLY A 124 -16.76 24.35 -10.65
CA GLY A 124 -17.71 25.07 -9.80
C GLY A 124 -17.85 24.49 -8.39
N LEU A 125 -16.93 23.62 -7.97
CA LEU A 125 -16.93 22.96 -6.67
C LEU A 125 -16.27 23.86 -5.62
N ARG A 126 -17.05 24.39 -4.67
CA ARG A 126 -16.50 25.13 -3.52
C ARG A 126 -16.34 24.22 -2.31
N ILE A 127 -15.18 23.58 -2.21
CA ILE A 127 -14.81 22.76 -1.05
C ILE A 127 -14.17 23.67 0.02
N THR A 128 -14.78 23.71 1.20
CA THR A 128 -14.33 24.49 2.36
C THR A 128 -14.09 23.56 3.54
N ALA A 129 -13.53 24.09 4.64
CA ALA A 129 -13.40 23.34 5.89
C ALA A 129 -14.74 22.82 6.44
N ARG A 130 -15.87 23.41 6.03
CA ARG A 130 -17.22 23.00 6.45
C ARG A 130 -17.90 22.03 5.50
N THR A 131 -17.31 21.69 4.35
CA THR A 131 -17.96 20.81 3.36
C THR A 131 -18.30 19.43 3.91
N ALA A 132 -17.46 18.90 4.81
CA ALA A 132 -17.73 17.64 5.51
C ALA A 132 -18.41 17.83 6.87
N CYS A 133 -18.60 19.08 7.32
CA CYS A 133 -19.34 19.34 8.55
C CYS A 133 -20.83 19.22 8.25
N PRO A 134 -21.55 18.31 8.92
CA PRO A 134 -23.00 18.32 8.81
C PRO A 134 -23.53 19.68 9.31
N GLY A 135 -24.66 20.13 8.75
CA GLY A 135 -25.37 21.30 9.26
C GLY A 135 -25.94 21.09 10.68
N TRP A 136 -25.81 19.88 11.22
CA TRP A 136 -26.23 19.50 12.55
C TRP A 136 -25.33 20.10 13.62
N LEU A 137 -25.84 21.08 14.37
CA LEU A 137 -25.13 21.73 15.48
C LEU A 137 -25.41 21.08 16.85
N GLY A 138 -26.00 19.87 16.88
CA GLY A 138 -26.39 19.16 18.10
C GLY A 138 -27.90 19.18 18.39
N GLU A 139 -28.72 19.67 17.44
CA GLU A 139 -30.19 19.59 17.48
C GLU A 139 -30.66 18.13 17.70
N ARG A 140 -31.90 17.87 18.14
CA ARG A 140 -32.41 16.49 18.05
C ARG A 140 -32.68 16.12 16.59
N LEU A 141 -32.27 14.92 16.17
CA LEU A 141 -32.63 14.38 14.85
C LEU A 141 -34.16 14.34 14.73
N ASP A 142 -34.69 15.07 13.75
CA ASP A 142 -36.11 15.00 13.39
C ASP A 142 -36.36 13.69 12.61
N LEU A 143 -36.73 12.66 13.37
CA LEU A 143 -37.06 11.34 12.83
C LEU A 143 -38.28 11.40 11.90
N GLY A 144 -39.23 12.32 12.13
CA GLY A 144 -40.40 12.49 11.27
C GLY A 144 -40.00 12.98 9.89
N TRP A 145 -39.24 14.09 9.84
CA TRP A 145 -38.72 14.63 8.58
C TRP A 145 -37.78 13.66 7.86
N ALA A 146 -36.90 12.97 8.58
CA ALA A 146 -35.99 11.99 7.98
C ALA A 146 -36.75 10.82 7.33
N ILE A 147 -37.81 10.33 7.98
CA ILE A 147 -38.70 9.31 7.41
C ILE A 147 -39.44 9.89 6.20
N ASP A 148 -40.01 11.09 6.30
CA ASP A 148 -40.78 11.69 5.20
C ASP A 148 -39.94 12.02 3.96
N VAL A 149 -38.63 12.28 4.10
CA VAL A 149 -37.77 12.58 2.94
C VAL A 149 -37.13 11.32 2.35
N LEU A 150 -36.81 10.32 3.18
CA LEU A 150 -36.09 9.11 2.74
C LEU A 150 -37.00 7.91 2.48
N HIS A 151 -38.24 7.94 2.98
CA HIS A 151 -39.16 6.82 2.81
C HIS A 151 -39.86 6.88 1.44
N PRO A 152 -39.79 5.83 0.61
CA PRO A 152 -40.34 5.83 -0.74
C PRO A 152 -41.84 6.16 -0.83
N LEU A 153 -42.60 5.93 0.24
CA LEU A 153 -44.04 6.20 0.30
C LEU A 153 -44.40 7.66 0.67
N ALA A 154 -43.43 8.49 1.03
CA ALA A 154 -43.66 9.84 1.53
C ALA A 154 -43.85 10.91 0.43
N GLN A 155 -43.90 10.52 -0.84
CA GLN A 155 -44.16 11.43 -1.97
C GLN A 155 -45.60 11.98 -2.03
N GLY A 156 -46.41 11.74 -0.99
CA GLY A 156 -47.85 12.01 -0.99
C GLY A 156 -48.35 12.86 0.17
N SER A 157 -47.77 14.04 0.40
CA SER A 157 -48.47 15.24 0.94
C SER A 157 -47.44 16.33 1.26
N ARG A 158 -47.22 17.26 0.34
CA ARG A 158 -46.49 18.50 0.65
C ARG A 158 -47.45 19.47 1.34
N ALA A 159 -47.54 19.40 2.67
CA ALA A 159 -47.92 20.56 3.44
C ALA A 159 -46.65 21.36 3.73
N SER A 160 -46.54 22.54 3.13
CA SER A 160 -45.48 23.51 3.41
C SER A 160 -45.50 23.90 4.89
N SER A 161 -44.43 23.59 5.61
CA SER A 161 -44.20 24.13 6.96
C SER A 161 -43.54 25.52 6.85
N PRO A 162 -44.01 26.54 7.60
CA PRO A 162 -43.39 27.85 7.58
C PRO A 162 -42.11 27.82 8.40
N LEU A 163 -40.99 28.10 7.74
CA LEU A 163 -39.77 28.57 8.39
C LEU A 163 -40.03 30.03 8.82
N GLU A 164 -40.59 30.26 10.01
CA GLU A 164 -40.59 31.58 10.64
C GLU A 164 -40.22 31.50 12.13
N ASP A 165 -39.28 32.38 12.48
CA ASP A 165 -38.81 32.87 13.78
C ASP A 165 -38.26 31.92 14.86
N ARG A 166 -36.93 31.94 14.97
CA ARG A 166 -36.21 32.29 16.23
C ARG A 166 -34.73 32.57 16.02
#